data_AF-A0A7S2F635-F1
#
_entry.id   AF-A0A7S2F635-F1
#
_cell.length_a   1.000
_cell.length_b   1.000
_cell.length_c   1.000
_cell.angle_alpha   90.00
_cell.angle_beta   90.00
_cell.angle_gamma   90.00
#
_symmetry.space_group_name_H-M   'P 1'
#
loop_
_entity.id
_entity.type
_entity.pdbx_description
1 polymer ?
#
loop_
_entity_poly.entity_id
_entity_poly.type
_entity_poly.pdbx_seq_one_letter_code
_entity_poly.pdbx_strand_id
1 'polypeptide(L)'
;DAAAQSPMYVRFNSTSQGAPNLYDSDKGTRETFRRSVGQIALRKGVDDGRWYIYGLVASGPDALWDDYGSSLEAAAESFHLDKPTRDFRSPEQNSWEFI
;
A
#
# COMPACT_ATOMS: atom_id res chain seq x y z
N ASP A 1 16.99 -23.58 11.16
CA ASP A 1 16.96 -22.48 10.18
C ASP A 1 15.87 -22.65 9.15
N ALA A 2 14.66 -22.19 9.47
CA ALA A 2 13.66 -21.96 8.45
C ALA A 2 14.08 -20.69 7.70
N ALA A 3 14.73 -20.86 6.54
CA ALA A 3 15.02 -19.73 5.67
C ALA A 3 13.70 -18.99 5.38
N ALA A 4 13.60 -17.73 5.81
CA ALA A 4 12.44 -16.91 5.52
C ALA A 4 12.26 -16.87 3.99
N GLN A 5 11.13 -17.39 3.51
CA GLN A 5 10.82 -17.38 2.08
C GLN A 5 10.79 -15.92 1.59
N SER A 6 11.38 -15.67 0.42
CA SER A 6 11.34 -14.36 -0.20
C SER A 6 9.88 -13.91 -0.36
N PRO A 7 9.54 -12.68 0.02
CA PRO A 7 8.17 -12.17 -0.11
C PRO A 7 7.76 -12.12 -1.58
N MET A 8 6.48 -12.38 -1.85
CA MET A 8 5.88 -12.18 -3.17
C MET A 8 5.28 -10.79 -3.24
N TYR A 9 5.59 -10.05 -4.30
CA TYR A 9 5.08 -8.69 -4.51
C TYR A 9 4.01 -8.66 -5.60
N VAL A 10 2.92 -7.93 -5.33
CA VAL A 10 1.84 -7.67 -6.28
C VAL A 10 1.61 -6.17 -6.35
N ARG A 11 1.80 -5.59 -7.53
CA ARG A 11 1.47 -4.20 -7.80
C ARG A 11 0.04 -4.09 -8.31
N PHE A 12 -0.65 -3.03 -7.91
CA PHE A 12 -1.97 -2.72 -8.42
C PHE A 12 -2.14 -1.22 -8.63
N ASN A 13 -2.98 -0.89 -9.60
CA ASN A 13 -3.52 0.44 -9.83
C ASN A 13 -5.04 0.33 -9.79
N SER A 14 -5.71 1.30 -9.18
CA SER A 14 -7.16 1.34 -9.16
C SER A 14 -7.67 2.76 -9.29
N THR A 15 -8.83 2.90 -9.94
CA THR A 15 -9.60 4.14 -9.96
C THR A 15 -10.94 3.84 -9.31
N SER A 16 -11.32 4.62 -8.31
CA SER A 16 -12.59 4.47 -7.61
C SER A 16 -13.34 5.79 -7.57
N GLN A 17 -14.65 5.70 -7.39
CA GLN A 17 -15.44 6.91 -7.20
C GLN A 17 -15.06 7.55 -5.85
N GLY A 18 -14.65 8.81 -5.88
CA GLY A 18 -14.45 9.63 -4.70
C GLY A 18 -15.77 9.91 -3.98
N ALA A 19 -15.68 10.44 -2.76
CA ALA A 19 -16.87 10.82 -2.01
C ALA A 19 -17.70 11.85 -2.80
N PRO A 20 -19.03 11.71 -2.86
CA PRO A 20 -19.90 12.54 -3.71
C PRO A 20 -19.93 14.03 -3.35
N ASN A 21 -19.34 14.40 -2.21
CA ASN A 21 -19.21 15.74 -1.69
C ASN A 21 -17.82 16.37 -1.92
N LEU A 22 -16.89 15.69 -2.61
CA LEU A 22 -15.61 16.27 -3.00
C LEU A 22 -15.83 17.32 -4.09
N TYR A 23 -15.39 18.54 -3.82
CA TYR A 23 -15.44 19.67 -4.73
C TYR A 23 -14.02 20.18 -4.91
N ASP A 24 -13.58 20.24 -6.16
CA ASP A 24 -12.35 20.90 -6.56
C ASP A 24 -12.69 22.37 -6.80
N SER A 25 -12.32 23.23 -5.85
CA SER A 25 -12.55 24.67 -5.93
C SER A 25 -11.71 25.37 -6.99
N ASP A 26 -10.57 24.80 -7.36
CA ASP A 26 -9.63 25.41 -8.30
C ASP A 26 -10.07 25.16 -9.75
N LYS A 27 -10.70 24.00 -10.00
CA LYS A 27 -11.29 23.64 -11.32
C LYS A 27 -12.79 23.89 -11.40
N GLY A 28 -13.44 24.21 -10.29
CA GLY A 28 -14.89 24.46 -10.21
C GLY A 28 -15.74 23.20 -10.47
N THR A 29 -15.16 22.01 -10.35
CA THR A 29 -15.80 20.73 -10.65
C THR A 29 -15.99 19.89 -9.40
N ARG A 30 -16.98 18.98 -9.41
CA ARG A 30 -17.03 17.91 -8.40
C ARG A 30 -16.09 16.81 -8.85
N GLU A 31 -14.95 16.66 -8.16
CA GLU A 31 -14.05 15.53 -8.38
C GLU A 31 -14.74 14.26 -7.88
N THR A 32 -15.23 13.45 -8.81
CA THR A 32 -15.89 12.19 -8.48
C THR A 32 -14.97 10.99 -8.51
N PHE A 33 -13.69 11.13 -8.85
CA PHE A 33 -12.77 9.99 -8.98
C PHE A 33 -11.48 10.18 -8.19
N ARG A 34 -10.98 9.06 -7.67
CA ARG A 34 -9.67 8.98 -7.03
C ARG A 34 -8.89 7.86 -7.69
N ARG A 35 -7.62 8.13 -7.96
CA ARG A 35 -6.67 7.10 -8.38
C ARG A 35 -5.85 6.65 -7.20
N SER A 36 -5.48 5.37 -7.23
CA SER A 36 -4.61 4.76 -6.26
C SER A 36 -3.59 3.88 -6.96
N VAL A 37 -2.37 3.89 -6.45
CA VAL A 37 -1.33 2.94 -6.77
C VAL A 37 -0.86 2.30 -5.47
N GLY A 38 -0.58 1.01 -5.51
CA GLY A 38 -0.06 0.33 -4.34
C GLY A 38 0.75 -0.91 -4.68
N GLN A 39 1.47 -1.36 -3.66
CA GLN A 39 2.23 -2.59 -3.69
C GLN A 39 1.89 -3.41 -2.45
N ILE A 40 1.51 -4.65 -2.68
CA ILE A 40 1.25 -5.65 -1.66
C ILE A 40 2.44 -6.60 -1.62
N ALA A 41 2.92 -6.93 -0.42
CA ALA A 41 3.86 -8.01 -0.17
C ALA A 41 3.20 -9.11 0.65
N LEU A 42 3.35 -10.36 0.22
CA LEU A 42 2.96 -11.54 0.99
C LEU A 42 4.20 -12.18 1.60
N ARG A 43 4.20 -12.33 2.93
CA ARG A 43 5.28 -12.99 3.69
C ARG A 43 4.67 -13.91 4.74
N LYS A 44 5.25 -15.09 4.92
CA LYS A 44 4.86 -15.99 6.01
C LYS A 44 5.32 -15.45 7.36
N GLY A 45 4.50 -15.62 8.39
CA GLY A 45 4.87 -15.42 9.78
C GLY A 45 6.08 -16.27 10.13
N VAL A 46 6.95 -15.71 10.97
CA VAL A 46 8.19 -16.38 11.36
C VAL A 46 7.86 -17.55 12.30
N ASP A 47 6.83 -17.39 13.13
CA ASP A 47 6.49 -18.34 14.19
C ASP A 47 5.37 -19.31 13.81
N ASP A 48 4.35 -18.83 13.09
CA ASP A 48 3.13 -19.61 12.81
C ASP A 48 3.00 -20.11 11.36
N GLY A 49 3.89 -19.65 10.46
CA GLY A 49 3.90 -19.99 9.05
C GLY A 49 2.68 -19.51 8.24
N ARG A 50 1.79 -18.68 8.81
CA ARG A 50 0.61 -18.13 8.13
C ARG A 50 1.01 -17.00 7.19
N TRP A 51 0.23 -16.79 6.14
CA TRP A 51 0.48 -15.69 5.20
C TRP A 51 -0.06 -14.37 5.73
N TYR A 52 0.80 -13.35 5.74
CA TYR A 52 0.45 -11.98 6.08
C TYR A 52 0.57 -11.07 4.87
N ILE A 53 -0.35 -10.10 4.81
CA ILE A 53 -0.41 -9.09 3.75
C ILE A 53 0.15 -7.78 4.32
N TYR A 54 1.17 -7.24 3.67
CA TYR A 54 1.73 -5.93 3.95
C TYR A 54 1.45 -5.06 2.74
N GLY A 55 0.90 -3.87 2.92
CA GLY A 55 0.49 -3.01 1.81
C GLY A 55 0.93 -1.58 2.01
N LEU A 56 1.51 -1.00 0.96
CA LEU A 56 1.59 0.45 0.78
C LEU A 56 0.57 0.85 -0.28
N VAL A 57 -0.32 1.79 0.05
CA VAL A 57 -1.30 2.34 -0.89
C VAL A 57 -1.21 3.85 -0.83
N ALA A 58 -0.98 4.46 -1.99
CA ALA A 58 -1.00 5.91 -2.18
C ALA A 58 -2.19 6.28 -3.06
N SER A 59 -2.99 7.24 -2.59
CA SER A 59 -4.25 7.62 -3.24
C SER A 59 -4.40 9.13 -3.30
N GLY A 60 -4.93 9.63 -4.41
CA GLY A 60 -5.14 11.06 -4.61
C GLY A 60 -6.29 11.36 -5.57
N PRO A 61 -6.73 12.63 -5.64
CA PRO A 61 -7.62 13.11 -6.71
C PRO A 61 -7.12 12.70 -8.11
N ASP A 62 -8.04 12.31 -8.98
CA ASP A 62 -7.70 11.93 -10.36
C ASP A 62 -7.26 13.15 -11.18
N ALA A 63 -7.90 14.31 -10.98
CA ALA A 63 -7.60 15.53 -11.72
C ALA A 63 -6.21 16.11 -11.45
N LEU A 64 -5.55 15.72 -10.36
CA LEU A 64 -4.18 16.13 -10.02
C LEU A 64 -3.16 15.01 -10.24
N TRP A 65 -3.59 13.87 -10.80
CA TRP A 65 -2.72 12.70 -10.94
C TRP A 65 -1.55 12.94 -11.90
N ASP A 66 -1.73 13.75 -12.93
CA ASP A 66 -0.64 14.06 -13.85
C ASP A 66 0.48 14.89 -13.18
N ASP A 67 0.16 15.63 -12.11
CA ASP A 67 1.12 16.48 -11.40
C ASP A 67 2.01 15.69 -10.42
N TYR A 68 1.47 14.66 -9.75
CA TYR A 68 2.20 13.91 -8.70
C TYR A 68 2.19 12.39 -8.87
N GLY A 69 1.41 11.84 -9.80
CA GLY A 69 1.14 10.40 -9.92
C GLY A 69 2.40 9.57 -10.13
N SER A 70 3.35 10.09 -10.91
CA SER A 70 4.66 9.45 -11.11
C SER A 70 5.45 9.31 -9.80
N SER A 71 5.34 10.27 -8.89
CA SER A 71 5.99 10.20 -7.58
C SER A 71 5.33 9.16 -6.67
N LEU A 72 4.00 9.03 -6.74
CA LEU A 72 3.27 7.99 -6.00
C LEU A 72 3.56 6.59 -6.56
N GLU A 73 3.68 6.46 -7.88
CA GLU A 73 4.06 5.22 -8.54
C GLU A 73 5.47 4.79 -8.15
N ALA A 74 6.43 5.72 -8.13
CA ALA A 74 7.79 5.46 -7.67
C ALA A 74 7.82 5.07 -6.18
N ALA A 75 7.01 5.72 -5.33
CA ALA A 75 6.90 5.35 -3.92
C ALA A 75 6.37 3.92 -3.76
N ALA A 76 5.34 3.53 -4.50
CA ALA A 76 4.80 2.18 -4.48
C ALA A 76 5.82 1.14 -4.98
N GLU A 77 6.56 1.43 -6.06
CA GLU A 77 7.62 0.57 -6.58
C GLU A 77 8.75 0.36 -5.58
N SER A 78 9.08 1.39 -4.80
CA SER A 78 10.14 1.33 -3.80
C SER A 78 9.79 0.49 -2.57
N PHE A 79 8.52 0.11 -2.39
CA PHE A 79 8.08 -0.65 -1.22
C PHE A 79 8.66 -2.06 -1.20
N HIS A 80 9.47 -2.35 -0.18
CA HIS A 80 10.02 -3.67 0.06
C HIS A 80 9.97 -4.02 1.54
N LEU A 81 9.85 -5.31 1.82
CA LEU A 81 10.02 -5.83 3.16
C LEU A 81 11.48 -6.19 3.38
N ASP A 82 12.09 -5.58 4.39
CA ASP A 82 13.39 -6.00 4.89
C ASP A 82 13.32 -7.41 5.48
N LYS A 83 14.49 -8.05 5.51
CA LYS A 83 14.65 -9.34 6.20
C LYS A 83 14.29 -9.16 7.68
N PRO A 84 13.52 -10.09 8.28
CA PRO A 84 13.27 -10.09 9.71
C PRO A 84 14.59 -9.97 10.50
N THR A 85 14.64 -8.98 11.38
CA THR A 85 15.72 -8.80 12.36
C THR A 85 15.30 -9.40 13.69
N ARG A 86 16.20 -9.41 14.68
CA ARG A 86 15.85 -9.83 16.05
C ARG A 86 14.72 -8.98 16.66
N ASP A 87 14.64 -7.72 16.26
CA ASP A 87 13.68 -6.76 16.81
C ASP A 87 12.42 -6.65 15.94
N PHE A 88 12.36 -7.39 14.82
CA PHE A 88 11.18 -7.48 13.99
C PHE A 88 10.06 -8.17 14.75
N ARG A 89 8.92 -7.49 14.85
CA ARG A 89 7.68 -8.06 15.37
C ARG A 89 6.76 -8.38 14.23
N SER A 90 6.42 -9.65 14.09
CA SER A 90 5.43 -10.09 13.12
C SER A 90 4.01 -9.89 13.66
N PRO A 91 2.98 -9.79 12.80
CA PRO A 91 1.62 -9.53 13.25
C PRO A 91 1.07 -10.60 14.23
N GLU A 92 1.56 -11.85 14.18
CA GLU A 92 1.22 -12.89 15.16
C GLU A 92 1.78 -12.63 16.57
N GLN A 93 2.92 -11.94 16.67
CA GLN A 93 3.56 -11.66 17.95
C GLN A 93 2.88 -10.50 18.67
N ASN A 94 2.30 -9.54 17.93
CA ASN A 94 1.60 -8.42 18.53
C ASN A 94 0.57 -7.78 17.60
N SER A 95 -0.57 -8.44 17.39
CA SER A 95 -1.59 -8.00 16.43
C SER A 95 -2.12 -6.58 16.66
N TRP A 96 -2.08 -6.09 17.91
CA TRP A 96 -2.61 -4.78 18.28
C TRP A 96 -1.71 -3.60 17.84
N GLU A 97 -0.43 -3.84 17.59
CA GLU A 97 0.50 -2.82 17.08
C GLU A 97 0.35 -2.55 15.57
N PHE A 98 -0.50 -3.33 14.89
CA PHE A 98 -0.70 -3.30 13.44
C PHE A 98 -2.16 -3.06 13.03
N ILE A 99 -2.99 -2.50 13.93
CA ILE A 99 -4.38 -2.10 13.68
C ILE A 99 -4.45 -0.63 13.28
#